data_AF-A0A6B3UIJ2-F1
#
_entry.id   AF-A0A6B3UIJ2-F1
#
_cell.length_a   1.000
_cell.length_b   1.000
_cell.length_c   1.000
_cell.angle_alpha   90.00
_cell.angle_beta   90.00
_cell.angle_gamma   90.00
#
_symmetry.space_group_name_H-M   'P 1'
#
loop_
_entity.id
_entity.type
_entity.pdbx_description
1 polymer ?
#
loop_
_entity_poly.entity_id
_entity_poly.type
_entity_poly.pdbx_seq_one_letter_code
_entity_poly.pdbx_strand_id
1 'polypeptide(L)'
;ASGDVVLRRLIAAATGEGRSDAGRSGGLAVLGADPRTGVSVAAVPLPERRRPFDMGHGPLAVLTFHRRGAPSAPPAETLRRRYALTPSEARLAVALCGGASVAGYAGDNGVSNTTVKTHLRQLFAKVGEHRQVDLVRRLLSEAVAEAA
;
A
#
# COMPACT_ATOMS: atom_id res chain seq x y z
N ALA A 1 -8.64 12.12 -23.44
CA ALA A 1 -8.89 13.38 -22.72
C ALA A 1 -9.42 13.19 -21.28
N SER A 2 -9.11 12.10 -20.56
CA SER A 2 -9.92 11.71 -19.39
C SER A 2 -9.25 11.87 -18.01
N GLY A 3 -7.93 12.04 -17.91
CA GLY A 3 -7.22 12.01 -16.62
C GLY A 3 -7.12 13.36 -15.90
N ASP A 4 -6.78 14.43 -16.62
CA ASP A 4 -6.58 15.77 -16.05
C ASP A 4 -7.89 16.34 -15.47
N VAL A 5 -9.01 16.19 -16.17
CA VAL A 5 -10.34 16.61 -15.70
C VAL A 5 -10.73 15.91 -14.40
N VAL A 6 -10.46 14.60 -14.32
CA VAL A 6 -10.76 13.79 -13.14
C VAL A 6 -9.90 14.22 -11.96
N LEU A 7 -8.61 14.47 -12.18
CA LEU A 7 -7.69 14.91 -11.13
C LEU A 7 -8.04 16.31 -10.60
N ARG A 8 -8.33 17.27 -11.49
CA ARG A 8 -8.77 18.62 -11.10
C ARG A 8 -10.06 18.59 -10.28
N ARG A 9 -11.03 17.76 -10.70
CA ARG A 9 -12.28 17.58 -9.95
C ARG A 9 -12.05 16.96 -8.57
N LEU A 10 -11.14 16.01 -8.46
CA LEU A 10 -10.75 15.37 -7.20
C LEU A 10 -10.11 16.37 -6.23
N ILE A 11 -9.20 17.22 -6.75
CA ILE A 11 -8.55 18.27 -5.97
C ILE A 11 -9.57 19.30 -5.51
N ALA A 12 -10.39 19.85 -6.42
CA ALA A 12 -11.41 20.85 -6.08
C ALA A 12 -12.42 20.35 -5.02
N ALA A 13 -12.78 19.06 -5.06
CA ALA A 13 -13.64 18.45 -4.06
C ALA A 13 -12.97 18.36 -2.67
N ALA A 14 -11.67 18.05 -2.63
CA ALA A 14 -10.92 17.93 -1.38
C ALA A 14 -10.50 19.29 -0.80
N THR A 15 -10.28 20.30 -1.63
CA THR A 15 -9.97 21.67 -1.19
C THR A 15 -11.25 22.50 -0.96
N GLY A 16 -12.40 22.03 -1.43
CA GLY A 16 -13.67 22.68 -1.18
C GLY A 16 -13.85 24.01 -1.93
N GLU A 17 -13.24 24.16 -3.10
CA GLU A 17 -13.54 25.28 -3.98
C GLU A 17 -15.05 25.29 -4.32
N GLY A 18 -15.78 26.32 -3.85
CA GLY A 18 -17.14 26.64 -4.32
C GLY A 18 -18.33 26.24 -3.45
N ARG A 19 -18.18 25.80 -2.18
CA ARG A 19 -19.33 25.58 -1.27
C ARG A 19 -19.03 26.01 0.16
N SER A 20 -19.97 26.69 0.82
CA SER A 20 -19.86 27.19 2.20
C SER A 20 -19.81 26.12 3.30
N ASP A 21 -19.76 24.84 2.91
CA ASP A 21 -19.61 23.65 3.80
C ASP A 21 -18.33 22.87 3.43
N ALA A 22 -17.41 23.54 2.74
CA ALA A 22 -16.19 23.05 2.11
C ALA A 22 -15.17 22.49 3.11
N GLY A 23 -14.80 21.22 2.91
CA GLY A 23 -13.62 20.62 3.53
C GLY A 23 -13.80 19.24 4.16
N ARG A 24 -14.84 18.47 3.82
CA ARG A 24 -15.14 17.21 4.55
C ARG A 24 -15.23 15.93 3.72
N SER A 25 -15.22 15.99 2.40
CA SER A 25 -15.39 14.78 1.59
C SER A 25 -14.17 14.55 0.73
N GLY A 26 -13.27 13.68 1.20
CA GLY A 26 -12.24 13.13 0.33
C GLY A 26 -12.86 12.44 -0.89
N GLY A 27 -12.09 12.34 -1.97
CA GLY A 27 -12.51 11.70 -3.21
C GLY A 27 -11.57 10.57 -3.60
N LEU A 28 -12.09 9.57 -4.31
CA LEU A 28 -11.30 8.51 -4.95
C LEU A 28 -11.58 8.51 -6.45
N ALA A 29 -10.53 8.48 -7.26
CA ALA A 29 -10.64 8.28 -8.70
C ALA A 29 -9.63 7.23 -9.18
N VAL A 30 -9.86 6.69 -10.37
CA VAL A 30 -8.91 5.82 -11.05
C VAL A 30 -8.47 6.51 -12.34
N LEU A 31 -7.16 6.66 -12.50
CA LEU A 31 -6.51 7.18 -13.70
C LEU A 31 -5.96 6.00 -14.49
N GLY A 32 -6.24 5.95 -15.80
CA GLY A 32 -5.84 4.87 -16.70
C GLY A 32 -7.01 3.93 -17.01
N ALA A 33 -7.11 3.53 -18.28
CA ALA A 33 -8.24 2.74 -18.78
C ALA A 33 -8.15 1.25 -18.41
N ASP A 34 -6.95 0.74 -18.15
CA ASP A 34 -6.74 -0.66 -17.77
C ASP A 34 -6.95 -0.86 -16.26
N PRO A 35 -7.94 -1.70 -15.85
CA PRO A 35 -8.21 -2.00 -14.44
C PRO A 35 -7.03 -2.61 -13.67
N ARG A 36 -6.07 -3.24 -14.37
CA ARG A 36 -4.93 -3.98 -13.82
C ARG A 36 -3.66 -3.16 -13.74
N THR A 37 -3.60 -1.99 -14.37
CA THR A 37 -2.40 -1.14 -14.37
C THR A 37 -2.69 0.34 -14.09
N GLY A 38 -3.96 0.72 -14.02
CA GLY A 38 -4.39 2.06 -13.65
C GLY A 38 -3.91 2.47 -12.24
N VAL A 39 -3.94 3.76 -11.95
CA VAL A 39 -3.54 4.34 -10.68
C VAL A 39 -4.79 4.83 -9.96
N SER A 40 -5.02 4.33 -8.76
CA SER A 40 -6.02 4.89 -7.85
C SER A 40 -5.44 6.15 -7.21
N VAL A 41 -6.17 7.25 -7.28
CA VAL A 41 -5.80 8.53 -6.65
C VAL A 41 -6.85 8.90 -5.63
N ALA A 42 -6.45 9.05 -4.37
CA ALA A 42 -7.30 9.61 -3.34
C ALA A 42 -6.87 11.04 -3.04
N ALA A 43 -7.84 11.95 -2.91
CA ALA A 43 -7.60 13.29 -2.37
C ALA A 43 -8.29 13.40 -1.03
N VAL A 44 -7.52 13.73 0.01
CA VAL A 44 -8.04 13.90 1.36
C VAL A 44 -7.77 15.35 1.80
N PRO A 45 -8.79 16.10 2.27
CA PRO A 45 -8.58 17.42 2.82
C PRO A 45 -7.55 17.38 3.95
N LEU A 46 -6.58 18.29 3.96
CA LEU A 46 -5.63 18.43 5.06
C LEU A 46 -6.20 19.41 6.10
N PRO A 47 -6.61 18.94 7.30
CA PRO A 47 -7.17 19.82 8.32
C PRO A 47 -6.17 20.89 8.73
N GLU A 48 -6.64 22.10 9.04
CA GLU A 48 -5.79 23.23 9.45
C GLU A 48 -4.81 22.87 10.58
N ARG A 49 -5.29 22.15 11.59
CA ARG A 49 -4.50 21.61 12.71
C ARG A 49 -3.34 20.66 12.33
N ARG A 50 -3.31 20.15 11.09
CA ARG A 50 -2.26 19.24 10.59
C ARG A 50 -1.39 19.88 9.52
N ARG A 51 -1.55 21.18 9.25
CA ARG A 51 -0.76 21.88 8.25
C ARG A 51 0.67 22.05 8.76
N PRO A 52 1.68 21.54 8.04
CA PRO A 52 3.06 21.86 8.35
C PRO A 52 3.28 23.32 7.93
N PHE A 53 3.57 24.17 8.91
CA PHE A 53 3.77 25.62 8.76
C PHE A 53 2.50 26.43 8.49
N ASP A 54 2.44 27.61 9.10
CA ASP A 54 1.35 28.57 8.90
C ASP A 54 1.66 29.39 7.64
N MET A 55 1.37 28.75 6.51
CA MET A 55 2.00 29.10 5.24
C MET A 55 1.17 30.10 4.41
N GLY A 56 0.09 30.65 4.97
CA GLY A 56 -0.81 31.59 4.29
C GLY A 56 -1.54 31.02 3.05
N HIS A 57 -1.38 29.73 2.77
CA HIS A 57 -2.01 29.07 1.63
C HIS A 57 -3.49 28.76 1.91
N GLY A 58 -4.30 28.80 0.84
CA GLY A 58 -5.69 28.35 0.84
C GLY A 58 -5.86 26.87 1.23
N PRO A 59 -7.07 26.30 1.08
CA PRO A 59 -7.32 24.90 1.47
C PRO A 59 -6.35 23.91 0.81
N LEU A 60 -5.77 23.02 1.62
CA LEU A 60 -4.79 22.02 1.19
C LEU A 60 -5.42 20.62 1.11
N ALA A 61 -4.95 19.81 0.17
CA ALA A 61 -5.32 18.40 0.04
C ALA A 61 -4.07 17.54 -0.08
N VAL A 62 -4.11 16.34 0.52
CA VAL A 62 -3.11 15.29 0.34
C VAL A 62 -3.59 14.36 -0.77
N LEU A 63 -2.73 14.14 -1.77
CA LEU A 63 -2.97 13.17 -2.82
C LEU A 63 -2.18 11.88 -2.54
N THR A 64 -2.87 10.74 -2.44
CA THR A 64 -2.23 9.43 -2.40
C THR A 64 -2.43 8.69 -3.72
N PHE A 65 -1.37 8.04 -4.20
CA PHE A 65 -1.37 7.33 -5.48
C PHE A 65 -1.07 5.85 -5.23
N HIS A 66 -1.95 4.98 -5.71
CA HIS A 66 -1.81 3.54 -5.57
C HIS A 66 -1.91 2.87 -6.94
N ARG A 67 -0.84 2.20 -7.39
CA ARG A 67 -0.89 1.41 -8.62
C ARG A 67 -1.81 0.21 -8.42
N ARG A 68 -2.82 0.07 -9.27
CA ARG A 68 -3.73 -1.09 -9.29
C ARG A 68 -3.00 -2.27 -9.92
N GLY A 69 -3.30 -3.47 -9.42
CA GLY A 69 -2.72 -4.73 -9.92
C GLY A 69 -1.27 -5.01 -9.49
N ALA A 70 -0.55 -4.04 -8.95
CA ALA A 70 0.65 -4.31 -8.17
C ALA A 70 0.23 -4.66 -6.74
N PRO A 71 0.59 -5.84 -6.22
CA PRO A 71 0.42 -6.10 -4.80
C PRO A 71 1.27 -5.07 -4.05
N SER A 72 0.64 -4.20 -3.27
CA SER A 72 1.37 -3.32 -2.35
C SER A 72 1.85 -4.19 -1.20
N ALA A 73 2.99 -4.84 -1.38
CA ALA A 73 3.60 -5.62 -0.31
C ALA A 73 3.89 -4.70 0.89
N PRO A 74 3.65 -5.16 2.13
CA PRO A 74 3.96 -4.38 3.31
C PRO A 74 5.46 -4.06 3.37
N PRO A 75 5.90 -2.92 3.92
CA PRO A 75 7.33 -2.68 4.12
C PRO A 75 7.97 -3.80 4.96
N ALA A 76 9.12 -4.31 4.54
CA ALA A 76 9.80 -5.42 5.22
C ALA A 76 9.99 -5.14 6.72
N GLU A 77 10.37 -3.91 7.05
CA GLU A 77 10.65 -3.48 8.42
C GLU A 77 9.40 -3.48 9.32
N THR A 78 8.23 -3.15 8.76
CA THR A 78 6.94 -3.29 9.44
C THR A 78 6.69 -4.74 9.84
N LEU A 79 6.85 -5.67 8.89
CA LEU A 79 6.65 -7.11 9.15
C LEU A 79 7.65 -7.64 10.18
N ARG A 80 8.91 -7.18 10.14
CA ARG A 80 9.93 -7.55 11.11
C ARG A 80 9.55 -7.17 12.52
N ARG A 81 9.16 -5.92 12.75
CA ARG A 81 8.77 -5.45 14.07
C ARG A 81 7.54 -6.17 14.60
N ARG A 82 6.56 -6.40 13.73
CA ARG A 82 5.27 -6.99 14.11
C ARG A 82 5.35 -8.47 14.47
N TYR A 83 6.10 -9.26 13.70
CA TYR A 83 6.16 -10.72 13.89
C TYR A 83 7.55 -11.22 14.33
N ALA A 84 8.43 -10.32 14.78
CA ALA A 84 9.82 -10.64 15.13
C ALA A 84 10.56 -11.42 14.02
N LEU A 85 10.36 -11.01 12.76
CA LEU A 85 10.98 -11.68 11.62
C LEU A 85 12.46 -11.33 11.49
N THR A 86 13.25 -12.32 11.06
CA THR A 86 14.62 -12.07 10.61
C THR A 86 14.60 -11.27 9.29
N PRO A 87 15.72 -10.62 8.90
CA PRO A 87 15.79 -9.92 7.62
C PRO A 87 15.46 -10.82 6.41
N SER A 88 15.86 -12.09 6.44
CA SER A 88 15.60 -13.04 5.36
C SER A 88 14.14 -13.49 5.31
N GLU A 89 13.50 -13.71 6.45
CA GLU A 89 12.07 -14.02 6.54
C GLU A 89 11.23 -12.85 6.03
N ALA A 90 11.56 -11.62 6.40
CA ALA A 90 10.84 -10.44 5.95
C ALA A 90 10.97 -10.21 4.44
N ARG A 91 12.16 -10.39 3.86
CA ARG A 91 12.35 -10.34 2.40
C ARG A 91 11.50 -11.37 1.67
N LEU A 92 11.46 -12.60 2.19
CA LEU A 92 10.59 -13.65 1.65
C LEU A 92 9.10 -13.25 1.75
N ALA A 93 8.66 -12.78 2.91
CA ALA A 93 7.27 -12.36 3.13
C ALA A 93 6.83 -11.25 2.15
N VAL A 94 7.68 -10.24 1.96
CA VAL A 94 7.46 -9.14 1.00
C VAL A 94 7.35 -9.68 -0.43
N ALA A 95 8.26 -10.56 -0.84
CA ALA A 95 8.24 -11.13 -2.18
C ALA A 95 6.98 -11.98 -2.43
N LEU A 96 6.57 -12.79 -1.44
CA LEU A 96 5.34 -13.58 -1.52
C LEU A 96 4.09 -12.68 -1.59
N CYS A 97 4.04 -11.59 -0.81
CA CYS A 97 2.99 -10.59 -0.91
C CYS A 97 2.99 -9.90 -2.28
N GLY A 98 4.17 -9.70 -2.87
CA GLY A 98 4.40 -9.22 -4.23
C GLY A 98 4.02 -10.22 -5.34
N GLY A 99 3.57 -11.43 -4.99
CA GLY A 99 3.14 -12.45 -5.94
C GLY A 99 4.25 -13.39 -6.41
N ALA A 100 5.47 -13.30 -5.85
CA ALA A 100 6.54 -14.23 -6.19
C ALA A 100 6.19 -15.67 -5.79
N SER A 101 6.62 -16.64 -6.59
CA SER A 101 6.62 -18.05 -6.19
C SER A 101 7.87 -18.37 -5.37
N VAL A 102 7.82 -19.45 -4.60
CA VAL A 102 9.00 -19.95 -3.84
C VAL A 102 10.18 -20.22 -4.77
N ALA A 103 9.93 -20.81 -5.94
CA ALA A 103 10.96 -21.10 -6.93
C ALA A 103 11.51 -19.84 -7.60
N GLY A 104 10.64 -18.86 -7.90
CA GLY A 104 11.07 -17.56 -8.42
C GLY A 104 11.98 -16.83 -7.42
N TYR A 105 11.54 -16.73 -6.16
CA TYR A 105 12.34 -16.12 -5.10
C TYR A 105 13.70 -16.83 -4.90
N ALA A 106 13.70 -18.17 -4.95
CA ALA A 106 14.93 -18.96 -4.87
C ALA A 106 15.92 -18.59 -5.99
N GLY A 107 15.45 -18.53 -7.24
CA GLY A 107 16.25 -18.12 -8.40
C GLY A 107 16.77 -16.69 -8.27
N ASP A 108 15.90 -15.74 -7.95
CA ASP A 108 16.25 -14.32 -7.86
C ASP A 108 17.26 -14.01 -6.75
N ASN A 109 17.30 -14.82 -5.69
CA ASN A 109 18.17 -14.62 -4.54
C ASN A 109 19.36 -15.59 -4.48
N GLY A 110 19.54 -16.45 -5.50
CA GLY A 110 20.65 -17.41 -5.55
C GLY A 110 20.66 -18.42 -4.39
N VAL A 111 19.48 -18.79 -3.87
CA VAL A 111 19.34 -19.75 -2.76
C VAL A 111 18.57 -20.99 -3.20
N SER A 112 18.78 -22.11 -2.50
CA SER A 112 18.06 -23.35 -2.84
C SER A 112 16.57 -23.27 -2.47
N ASN A 113 15.71 -23.99 -3.21
CA ASN A 113 14.30 -24.16 -2.85
C ASN A 113 14.13 -24.71 -1.42
N THR A 114 15.04 -25.57 -0.96
CA THR A 114 15.03 -26.12 0.40
C THR A 114 15.26 -25.01 1.44
N THR A 115 16.21 -24.12 1.19
CA THR A 115 16.48 -22.95 2.06
C THR A 115 15.25 -22.04 2.15
N VAL A 116 14.60 -21.75 1.01
CA VAL A 116 13.38 -20.94 1.00
C VAL A 116 12.25 -21.62 1.77
N LYS A 117 12.07 -22.94 1.61
CA LYS A 117 11.09 -23.72 2.38
C LYS A 117 11.36 -23.68 3.88
N THR A 118 12.63 -23.68 4.31
CA THR A 118 13.00 -23.51 5.72
C THR A 118 12.59 -22.14 6.23
N HIS A 119 12.91 -21.06 5.50
CA HIS A 119 12.47 -19.72 5.87
C HIS A 119 10.93 -19.60 5.90
N LEU A 120 10.23 -20.22 4.94
CA LEU A 120 8.77 -20.23 4.89
C LEU A 120 8.15 -20.96 6.10
N ARG A 121 8.76 -22.07 6.56
CA ARG A 121 8.32 -22.76 7.78
C ARG A 121 8.47 -21.88 9.03
N GLN A 122 9.59 -21.17 9.15
CA GLN A 122 9.79 -20.22 10.26
C GLN A 122 8.77 -19.07 10.20
N LEU A 123 8.48 -18.58 8.99
CA LEU A 123 7.47 -17.57 8.77
C LEU A 123 6.08 -18.04 9.23
N PHE A 124 5.68 -19.26 8.87
CA PHE A 124 4.42 -19.86 9.33
C PHE A 124 4.34 -19.94 10.86
N ALA A 125 5.42 -20.38 11.51
CA ALA A 125 5.48 -20.47 12.97
C ALA A 125 5.34 -19.10 13.65
N LYS A 126 5.96 -18.06 13.09
CA LYS A 126 5.95 -16.69 13.67
C LYS A 126 4.66 -15.93 13.41
N VAL A 127 4.07 -16.10 12.23
CA VAL A 127 2.82 -15.41 11.85
C VAL A 127 1.59 -16.18 12.36
N GLY A 128 1.73 -17.47 12.65
CA GLY A 128 0.66 -18.33 13.16
C GLY A 128 -0.28 -18.82 12.07
N GLU A 129 0.26 -19.14 10.89
CA GLU A 129 -0.50 -19.61 9.74
C GLU A 129 0.04 -20.95 9.23
N HIS A 130 -0.76 -21.67 8.45
CA HIS A 130 -0.38 -23.00 7.95
C HIS A 130 -0.41 -23.13 6.44
N ARG A 131 -1.05 -22.18 5.74
CA ARG A 131 -1.15 -22.16 4.28
C ARG A 131 -0.59 -20.86 3.74
N GLN A 132 0.18 -20.93 2.66
CA GLN A 132 0.84 -19.76 2.09
C GLN A 132 -0.17 -18.68 1.69
N VAL A 133 -1.33 -19.08 1.17
CA VAL A 133 -2.42 -18.16 0.79
C VAL A 133 -2.96 -17.40 2.00
N ASP A 134 -3.14 -18.07 3.14
CA ASP A 134 -3.69 -17.46 4.36
C ASP A 134 -2.65 -16.54 5.01
N LEU A 135 -1.39 -16.95 5.02
CA LEU A 135 -0.25 -16.09 5.39
C LEU A 135 -0.21 -14.81 4.55
N VAL A 136 -0.24 -14.91 3.21
CA VAL A 136 -0.21 -13.73 2.33
C VAL A 136 -1.41 -12.82 2.56
N ARG A 137 -2.62 -13.38 2.71
CA ARG A 137 -3.84 -12.61 3.01
C ARG A 137 -3.73 -11.83 4.31
N ARG A 138 -3.20 -12.45 5.36
CA ARG A 138 -3.01 -11.83 6.66
C ARG A 138 -2.01 -10.69 6.61
N LEU A 139 -0.85 -10.93 6.00
CA LEU A 139 0.20 -9.92 5.84
C LEU A 139 -0.29 -8.69 5.05
N LEU A 140 -1.11 -8.90 4.00
CA LEU A 140 -1.69 -7.80 3.22
C LEU A 140 -2.79 -7.04 3.97
N SER A 141 -3.65 -7.74 4.70
CA SER A 141 -4.75 -7.11 5.45
C SER A 141 -4.24 -6.22 6.58
N GLU A 142 -3.20 -6.67 7.29
CA GLU A 142 -2.65 -5.97 8.45
C GLU A 142 -1.81 -4.75 8.07
N ALA A 143 -1.30 -4.66 6.84
CA ALA A 143 -0.58 -3.50 6.33
C ALA A 143 -1.50 -2.34 5.92
N VAL A 144 -2.72 -2.65 5.50
CA VAL A 144 -3.74 -1.63 5.19
C VAL A 144 -4.18 -0.90 6.46
N ALA A 145 -4.23 -1.60 7.60
CA ALA A 145 -4.62 -1.03 8.90
C ALA A 145 -3.60 -0.06 9.50
N GLU A 146 -2.33 -0.10 9.09
CA GLU A 146 -1.28 0.83 9.55
C GLU A 146 -1.21 2.10 8.69
N ALA A 147 -1.79 2.05 7.48
CA ALA A 147 -1.85 3.18 6.55
C ALA A 147 -3.17 3.98 6.63
N ALA A 148 -4.16 3.49 7.37
CA ALA A 148 -5.47 4.12 7.59
C ALA A 148 -5.54 4.82 8.95
#